data_AF-A0A7J9NGD4-F1
#
_entry.id   AF-A0A7J9NGD4-F1
#
_cell.length_a   1.000
_cell.length_b   1.000
_cell.length_c   1.000
_cell.angle_alpha   90.00
_cell.angle_beta   90.00
_cell.angle_gamma   90.00
#
_symmetry.space_group_name_H-M   'P 1'
#
loop_
_entity.id
_entity.type
_entity.pdbx_description
1 polymer ?
#
loop_
_entity_poly.entity_id
_entity_poly.type
_entity_poly.pdbx_seq_one_letter_code
_entity_poly.pdbx_strand_id
1 'polypeptide(L)'
;MIKEINVKSLRSPAMLVEKVIENTKGGILLIETDGDSQIKEISELIKKMGYKMEVDGTNVKVSIGEIEATKSINVVGASCPGPILMVGEVLERMAVGEILEIVAGANAFTDLTEGLKSMGNDILSAEKTDDGNYKILIKKEEKKKELGVSVDIDEVFIINMTGTGNAEKAYATFMMTEVAQNMKLKPTIFLMFDGASLALKGECDKVKHPAFPKLGDKLRAALKSGVKIYVCEMSSEFRGVDKKLEDGIEIAGAPTFFRFLSKPNARPVWL
;
A
#
# COMPACT_ATOMS: atom_id res chain seq x y z
N MET A 1 7.40 18.19 13.88
CA MET A 1 7.94 17.56 15.11
C MET A 1 6.98 16.48 15.58
N ILE A 2 7.44 15.28 15.96
CA ILE A 2 6.56 14.22 16.52
C ILE A 2 6.86 14.09 18.00
N LYS A 3 5.83 14.16 18.84
CA LYS A 3 5.94 13.90 20.28
C LYS A 3 5.15 12.64 20.62
N GLU A 4 5.76 11.76 21.36
CA GLU A 4 5.11 10.58 21.94
C GLU A 4 4.86 10.83 23.42
N ILE A 5 3.63 10.58 23.86
CA ILE A 5 3.25 10.63 25.27
C ILE A 5 2.51 9.36 25.64
N ASN A 6 2.83 8.82 26.81
CA ASN A 6 2.13 7.69 27.38
C ASN A 6 1.21 8.20 28.49
N VAL A 7 -0.09 7.95 28.35
CA VAL A 7 -1.11 8.33 29.32
C VAL A 7 -1.74 7.14 30.04
N LYS A 8 -1.10 5.96 29.93
CA LYS A 8 -1.53 4.75 30.62
C LYS A 8 -1.59 5.00 32.12
N SER A 9 -2.65 4.51 32.74
CA SER A 9 -2.95 4.58 34.17
C SER A 9 -3.12 5.99 34.74
N LEU A 10 -3.16 7.02 33.90
CA LEU A 10 -3.48 8.37 34.34
C LEU A 10 -4.97 8.51 34.62
N ARG A 11 -5.28 9.10 35.79
CA ARG A 11 -6.65 9.45 36.21
C ARG A 11 -7.26 10.60 35.41
N SER A 12 -6.43 11.42 34.75
CA SER A 12 -6.88 12.58 33.97
C SER A 12 -5.99 12.74 32.73
N PRO A 13 -6.09 11.82 31.75
CA PRO A 13 -5.26 11.84 30.54
C PRO A 13 -5.46 13.13 29.73
N ALA A 14 -6.69 13.68 29.71
CA ALA A 14 -7.02 14.90 28.98
C ALA A 14 -6.17 16.12 29.40
N MET A 15 -5.91 16.31 30.69
CA MET A 15 -5.12 17.45 31.18
C MET A 15 -3.66 17.42 30.69
N LEU A 16 -3.05 16.23 30.66
CA LEU A 16 -1.67 16.09 30.17
C LEU A 16 -1.63 16.33 28.65
N VAL A 17 -2.59 15.77 27.92
CA VAL A 17 -2.73 15.95 26.47
C VAL A 17 -2.93 17.43 26.13
N GLU A 18 -3.83 18.13 26.80
CA GLU A 18 -4.08 19.57 26.62
C GLU A 18 -2.80 20.40 26.79
N LYS A 19 -2.10 20.18 27.91
CA LYS A 19 -0.87 20.92 28.23
C LYS A 19 0.28 20.60 27.27
N VAL A 20 0.34 19.38 26.74
CA VAL A 20 1.32 19.00 25.72
C VAL A 20 0.98 19.64 24.38
N ILE A 21 -0.30 19.70 24.00
CA ILE A 21 -0.75 20.38 22.79
C ILE A 21 -0.42 21.88 22.85
N GLU A 22 -0.73 22.56 23.95
CA GLU A 22 -0.42 23.99 24.15
C GLU A 22 1.09 24.29 24.04
N ASN A 23 1.94 23.35 24.46
CA ASN A 23 3.40 23.49 24.40
C ASN A 23 4.01 22.95 23.09
N THR A 24 3.19 22.58 22.09
CA THR A 24 3.67 22.01 20.83
C THR A 24 3.35 22.94 19.66
N LYS A 25 4.40 23.54 19.10
CA LYS A 25 4.32 24.44 17.92
C LYS A 25 4.32 23.63 16.62
N GLY A 26 3.25 22.89 16.32
CA GLY A 26 3.14 22.13 15.07
C GLY A 26 3.71 20.70 15.14
N GLY A 27 3.04 19.71 14.53
CA GLY A 27 3.47 18.31 14.56
C GLY A 27 2.39 17.24 14.68
N ILE A 28 2.83 16.02 15.02
CA ILE A 28 1.96 14.91 15.40
C ILE A 28 2.23 14.56 16.86
N LEU A 29 1.17 14.41 17.65
CA LEU A 29 1.20 13.88 19.00
C LEU A 29 0.66 12.45 18.98
N LEU A 30 1.54 11.49 19.25
CA LEU A 30 1.20 10.08 19.43
C LEU A 30 0.93 9.83 20.91
N ILE A 31 -0.25 9.31 21.23
CA ILE A 31 -0.75 9.13 22.58
C ILE A 31 -1.02 7.65 22.81
N GLU A 32 -0.24 7.01 23.68
CA GLU A 32 -0.51 5.64 24.14
C GLU A 32 -1.54 5.65 25.28
N THR A 33 -2.65 4.92 25.10
CA THR A 33 -3.78 4.87 26.05
C THR A 33 -4.02 3.45 26.61
N ASP A 34 -4.78 3.35 27.70
CA ASP A 34 -5.22 2.08 28.32
C ASP A 34 -6.54 1.53 27.73
N GLY A 35 -7.13 2.18 26.72
CA GLY A 35 -8.34 1.73 26.03
C GLY A 35 -9.48 2.75 25.99
N ASP A 36 -10.69 2.27 25.71
CA ASP A 36 -11.85 3.05 25.25
C ASP A 36 -12.22 4.27 26.10
N SER A 37 -12.04 4.19 27.43
CA SER A 37 -12.38 5.30 28.34
C SER A 37 -11.48 6.51 28.13
N GLN A 38 -10.17 6.29 27.98
CA GLN A 38 -9.21 7.37 27.76
C GLN A 38 -9.32 7.91 26.32
N ILE A 39 -9.59 7.03 25.35
CA ILE A 39 -9.81 7.42 23.95
C ILE A 39 -11.00 8.37 23.84
N LYS A 40 -12.11 8.11 24.55
CA LYS A 40 -13.28 9.00 24.57
C LYS A 40 -12.94 10.40 25.10
N GLU A 41 -12.31 10.48 26.27
CA GLU A 41 -11.92 11.78 26.85
C GLU A 41 -10.99 12.58 25.93
N ILE A 42 -10.00 11.91 25.35
CA ILE A 42 -9.07 12.53 24.40
C ILE A 42 -9.82 12.99 23.15
N SER A 43 -10.75 12.18 22.64
CA SER A 43 -11.52 12.54 21.44
C SER A 43 -12.40 13.77 21.62
N GLU A 44 -12.99 13.96 22.80
CA GLU A 44 -13.79 15.14 23.13
C GLU A 44 -12.92 16.39 23.23
N LEU A 45 -11.76 16.28 23.89
CA LEU A 45 -10.78 17.37 23.99
C LEU A 45 -10.27 17.79 22.60
N ILE A 46 -9.86 16.82 21.77
CA ILE A 46 -9.32 17.06 20.44
C ILE A 46 -10.35 17.75 19.52
N LYS A 47 -11.61 17.29 19.57
CA LYS A 47 -12.73 17.95 18.86
C LYS A 47 -12.93 19.38 19.32
N LYS A 48 -12.86 19.64 20.63
CA LYS A 48 -12.98 20.98 21.20
C LYS A 48 -11.86 21.92 20.75
N MET A 49 -10.66 21.39 20.53
CA MET A 49 -9.50 22.14 20.06
C MET A 49 -9.39 22.24 18.53
N GLY A 50 -10.24 21.54 17.78
CA GLY A 50 -10.29 21.61 16.31
C GLY A 50 -9.18 20.85 15.58
N TYR A 51 -8.54 19.87 16.23
CA TYR A 51 -7.48 19.07 15.61
C TYR A 51 -8.02 17.76 15.03
N LYS A 52 -7.33 17.20 14.03
CA LYS A 52 -7.65 15.88 13.45
C LYS A 52 -7.01 14.77 14.29
N MET A 53 -7.72 13.65 14.45
CA MET A 53 -7.20 12.45 15.12
C MET A 53 -7.48 11.17 14.33
N GLU A 54 -6.57 10.22 14.46
CA GLU A 54 -6.70 8.82 14.02
C GLU A 54 -6.48 7.90 15.22
N VAL A 55 -7.22 6.80 15.30
CA VAL A 55 -7.13 5.81 16.38
C VAL A 55 -6.70 4.48 15.79
N ASP A 56 -5.59 3.94 16.30
CA ASP A 56 -5.07 2.61 15.94
C ASP A 56 -4.93 1.78 17.22
N GLY A 57 -5.98 1.01 17.55
CA GLY A 57 -6.06 0.22 18.77
C GLY A 57 -5.97 1.07 20.03
N THR A 58 -4.90 0.90 20.80
CA THR A 58 -4.61 1.67 22.03
C THR A 58 -3.91 2.99 21.77
N ASN A 59 -3.55 3.28 20.51
CA ASN A 59 -2.78 4.46 20.14
C ASN A 59 -3.68 5.51 19.49
N VAL A 60 -3.57 6.75 19.94
CA VAL A 60 -4.28 7.90 19.37
C VAL A 60 -3.26 8.84 18.75
N LYS A 61 -3.39 9.10 17.46
CA LYS A 61 -2.52 9.99 16.69
C LYS A 61 -3.26 11.30 16.45
N VAL A 62 -2.69 12.40 16.91
CA VAL A 62 -3.29 13.74 16.82
C VAL A 62 -2.41 14.63 15.96
N SER A 63 -2.98 15.24 14.91
CA SER A 63 -2.28 16.21 14.07
C SER A 63 -2.48 17.63 14.61
N ILE A 64 -1.42 18.21 15.17
CA ILE A 64 -1.41 19.54 15.79
C ILE A 64 -0.70 20.49 14.83
N GLY A 65 -1.43 21.28 14.02
CA GLY A 65 -0.81 22.26 13.10
C GLY A 65 0.06 21.65 11.98
N GLU A 66 0.96 22.45 11.40
CA GLU A 66 1.81 22.01 10.28
C GLU A 66 2.99 21.14 10.76
N ILE A 67 3.23 20.03 10.04
CA ILE A 67 4.34 19.12 10.31
C ILE A 67 5.57 19.62 9.55
N GLU A 68 6.55 20.20 10.26
CA GLU A 68 7.85 20.50 9.67
C GLU A 68 8.62 19.21 9.39
N ALA A 69 8.92 18.96 8.12
CA ALA A 69 9.75 17.86 7.66
C ALA A 69 11.24 18.21 7.79
N THR A 70 12.04 17.23 8.22
CA THR A 70 13.50 17.42 8.38
C THR A 70 14.19 17.45 7.02
N LYS A 71 13.67 16.70 6.05
CA LYS A 71 14.14 16.65 4.66
C LYS A 71 12.93 16.58 3.73
N SER A 72 13.09 17.02 2.50
CA SER A 72 12.10 16.86 1.44
C SER A 72 12.73 16.32 0.16
N ILE A 73 11.96 15.52 -0.58
CA ILE A 73 12.35 14.99 -1.89
C ILE A 73 11.15 15.03 -2.85
N ASN A 74 11.40 15.40 -4.10
CA ASN A 74 10.41 15.36 -5.17
C ASN A 74 10.78 14.24 -6.15
N VAL A 75 9.87 13.29 -6.34
CA VAL A 75 10.02 12.12 -7.23
C VAL A 75 8.98 12.13 -8.36
N VAL A 76 8.31 13.26 -8.59
CA VAL A 76 7.36 13.41 -9.70
C VAL A 76 8.08 13.18 -11.04
N GLY A 77 7.48 12.36 -11.90
CA GLY A 77 8.00 12.04 -13.23
C GLY A 77 9.02 10.90 -13.28
N ALA A 78 9.43 10.34 -12.14
CA ALA A 78 10.24 9.13 -12.13
C ALA A 78 9.36 7.88 -12.36
N SER A 79 9.73 7.05 -13.34
CA SER A 79 9.07 5.76 -13.60
C SER A 79 9.56 4.67 -12.63
N CYS A 80 8.72 3.67 -12.32
CA CYS A 80 9.15 2.52 -11.53
C CYS A 80 10.40 1.84 -12.13
N PRO A 81 11.41 1.45 -11.32
CA PRO A 81 11.46 1.49 -9.86
C PRO A 81 12.08 2.78 -9.27
N GLY A 82 12.27 3.84 -10.06
CA GLY A 82 12.96 5.07 -9.66
C GLY A 82 12.50 5.70 -8.34
N PRO A 83 11.19 5.99 -8.13
CA PRO A 83 10.72 6.67 -6.93
C PRO A 83 11.12 5.99 -5.62
N ILE A 84 10.96 4.66 -5.51
CA ILE A 84 11.28 3.93 -4.28
C ILE A 84 12.79 3.88 -4.02
N LEU A 85 13.61 3.80 -5.07
CA LEU A 85 15.07 3.79 -4.93
C LEU A 85 15.59 5.14 -4.43
N MET A 86 15.13 6.24 -5.02
CA MET A 86 15.51 7.60 -4.61
C MET A 86 15.14 7.87 -3.16
N VAL A 87 13.93 7.48 -2.74
CA VAL A 87 13.50 7.64 -1.35
C VAL A 87 14.29 6.73 -0.41
N GLY A 88 14.62 5.51 -0.82
CA GLY A 88 15.48 4.58 -0.08
C GLY A 88 16.86 5.17 0.22
N GLU A 89 17.52 5.78 -0.78
CA GLU A 89 18.83 6.43 -0.61
C GLU A 89 18.79 7.58 0.40
N VAL A 90 17.72 8.38 0.42
CA VAL A 90 17.54 9.46 1.39
C VAL A 90 17.32 8.88 2.79
N LEU A 91 16.46 7.87 2.91
CA LEU A 91 16.17 7.20 4.17
C LEU A 91 17.42 6.57 4.78
N GLU A 92 18.31 5.97 4.00
CA GLU A 92 19.57 5.41 4.50
C GLU A 92 20.45 6.46 5.18
N ARG A 93 20.43 7.70 4.69
CA ARG A 93 21.21 8.83 5.22
C ARG A 93 20.49 9.62 6.32
N MET A 94 19.29 9.20 6.72
CA MET A 94 18.51 9.82 7.80
C MET A 94 18.74 9.15 9.14
N ALA A 95 18.61 9.90 10.22
CA ALA A 95 18.55 9.32 11.57
C ALA A 95 17.16 8.74 11.84
N VAL A 96 17.09 7.71 12.70
CA VAL A 96 15.80 7.18 13.19
C VAL A 96 15.04 8.31 13.89
N GLY A 97 13.73 8.41 13.62
CA GLY A 97 12.85 9.45 14.14
C GLY A 97 12.73 10.71 13.28
N GLU A 98 13.59 10.89 12.26
CA GLU A 98 13.48 12.02 11.33
C GLU A 98 12.27 11.86 10.38
N ILE A 99 11.73 13.00 9.95
CA ILE A 99 10.56 13.06 9.05
C ILE A 99 11.02 13.42 7.65
N LEU A 100 10.64 12.61 6.66
CA LEU A 100 10.85 12.88 5.24
C LEU A 100 9.51 13.27 4.60
N GLU A 101 9.52 14.41 3.92
CA GLU A 101 8.46 14.80 3.00
C GLU A 101 8.77 14.30 1.59
N ILE A 102 7.81 13.65 0.96
CA ILE A 102 7.92 13.13 -0.40
C ILE A 102 6.80 13.70 -1.25
N VAL A 103 7.15 14.33 -2.36
CA VAL A 103 6.19 14.75 -3.39
C VAL A 103 6.24 13.75 -4.54
N ALA A 104 5.15 13.03 -4.77
CA ALA A 104 5.05 11.97 -5.79
C ALA A 104 3.89 12.22 -6.75
N GLY A 105 4.05 11.79 -7.99
CA GLY A 105 2.96 11.81 -8.98
C GLY A 105 1.90 10.76 -8.63
N ALA A 106 0.69 10.91 -9.20
CA ALA A 106 -0.43 10.02 -8.93
C ALA A 106 -0.14 8.53 -9.19
N ASN A 107 0.62 8.22 -10.25
CA ASN A 107 0.96 6.84 -10.61
C ASN A 107 1.89 6.19 -9.57
N ALA A 108 2.82 6.96 -9.01
CA ALA A 108 3.79 6.46 -8.04
C ALA A 108 3.24 6.37 -6.61
N PHE A 109 2.11 7.04 -6.31
CA PHE A 109 1.57 7.15 -4.96
C PHE A 109 1.30 5.78 -4.31
N THR A 110 0.54 4.92 -4.98
CA THR A 110 0.16 3.61 -4.44
C THR A 110 1.38 2.72 -4.21
N ASP A 111 2.28 2.64 -5.19
CA ASP A 111 3.48 1.82 -5.06
C ASP A 111 4.45 2.34 -4.00
N LEU A 112 4.63 3.66 -3.94
CA LEU A 112 5.54 4.26 -2.99
C LEU A 112 5.04 4.06 -1.56
N THR A 113 3.74 4.25 -1.31
CA THR A 113 3.15 4.01 0.01
C THR A 113 3.24 2.54 0.42
N GLU A 114 2.97 1.60 -0.47
CA GLU A 114 3.11 0.16 -0.17
C GLU A 114 4.59 -0.26 0.03
N GLY A 115 5.51 0.30 -0.75
CA GLY A 115 6.95 0.08 -0.59
C GLY A 115 7.49 0.58 0.74
N LEU A 116 7.11 1.79 1.12
CA LEU A 116 7.56 2.41 2.37
C LEU A 116 7.08 1.67 3.60
N LYS A 117 5.83 1.17 3.59
CA LYS A 117 5.30 0.26 4.61
C LYS A 117 6.10 -1.04 4.66
N SER A 118 6.37 -1.65 3.50
CA SER A 118 7.15 -2.90 3.44
C SER A 118 8.59 -2.73 3.93
N MET A 119 9.15 -1.53 3.88
CA MET A 119 10.46 -1.20 4.44
C MET A 119 10.42 -0.99 5.97
N GLY A 120 9.24 -1.01 6.58
CA GLY A 120 9.02 -0.83 8.02
C GLY A 120 8.88 0.64 8.46
N ASN A 121 8.61 1.57 7.54
CA ASN A 121 8.41 2.98 7.87
C ASN A 121 6.94 3.27 8.17
N ASP A 122 6.69 4.24 9.06
CA ASP A 122 5.34 4.71 9.36
C ASP A 122 4.96 5.89 8.46
N ILE A 123 3.77 5.80 7.83
CA ILE A 123 3.23 6.88 7.00
C ILE A 123 2.42 7.80 7.90
N LEU A 124 2.92 9.01 8.06
CA LEU A 124 2.35 10.01 8.93
C LEU A 124 1.12 10.66 8.33
N SER A 125 1.21 11.04 7.05
CA SER A 125 0.12 11.59 6.27
C SER A 125 0.36 11.36 4.78
N ALA A 126 -0.73 11.35 4.02
CA ALA A 126 -0.72 11.25 2.57
C ALA A 126 -1.87 12.11 2.03
N GLU A 127 -1.55 13.26 1.47
CA GLU A 127 -2.55 14.24 1.02
C GLU A 127 -2.34 14.58 -0.46
N LYS A 128 -3.44 14.77 -1.19
CA LYS A 128 -3.40 15.22 -2.57
C LYS A 128 -3.22 16.73 -2.62
N THR A 129 -2.28 17.22 -3.42
CA THR A 129 -2.01 18.65 -3.60
C THR A 129 -2.89 19.22 -4.73
N ASP A 130 -3.01 20.55 -4.77
CA ASP A 130 -3.81 21.28 -5.77
C ASP A 130 -3.34 20.97 -7.21
N ASP A 131 -2.05 20.70 -7.39
CA ASP A 131 -1.43 20.35 -8.67
C ASP A 131 -1.68 18.90 -9.11
N GLY A 132 -2.47 18.13 -8.35
CA GLY A 132 -2.80 16.73 -8.64
C GLY A 132 -1.75 15.71 -8.21
N ASN A 133 -0.64 16.16 -7.61
CA ASN A 133 0.38 15.32 -7.01
C ASN A 133 -0.02 14.88 -5.59
N TYR A 134 0.80 14.05 -4.97
CA TYR A 134 0.63 13.60 -3.59
C TYR A 134 1.81 14.02 -2.74
N LYS A 135 1.51 14.59 -1.57
CA LYS A 135 2.46 14.89 -0.51
C LYS A 135 2.35 13.80 0.55
N ILE A 136 3.43 13.04 0.75
CA ILE A 136 3.53 11.93 1.69
C ILE A 136 4.53 12.33 2.76
N LEU A 137 4.15 12.24 4.03
CA LEU A 137 5.08 12.40 5.16
C LEU A 137 5.35 11.04 5.76
N ILE A 138 6.62 10.68 5.95
CA ILE A 138 7.03 9.45 6.61
C ILE A 138 7.98 9.72 7.76
N LYS A 139 7.88 8.91 8.82
CA LYS A 139 8.85 8.88 9.92
C LYS A 139 9.76 7.67 9.70
N LYS A 140 11.08 7.88 9.73
CA LYS A 140 12.03 6.77 9.72
C LYS A 140 11.96 6.02 11.05
N GLU A 141 11.67 4.74 11.01
CA GLU A 141 11.59 3.87 12.18
C GLU A 141 12.72 2.83 12.18
N GLU A 142 12.99 2.23 13.35
CA GLU A 142 13.84 1.05 13.42
C GLU A 142 13.11 -0.19 12.89
N LYS A 143 13.82 -1.04 12.14
CA LYS A 143 13.30 -2.34 11.71
C LYS A 143 13.02 -3.20 12.95
N LYS A 144 11.75 -3.31 13.33
CA LYS A 144 11.32 -4.28 14.34
C LYS A 144 11.59 -5.70 13.82
N LYS A 145 12.34 -6.49 14.57
CA LYS A 145 12.47 -7.94 14.33
C LYS A 145 11.13 -8.59 14.67
N GLU A 146 10.41 -9.07 13.67
CA GLU A 146 9.25 -9.92 13.90
C GLU A 146 9.72 -11.26 14.47
N LEU A 147 9.17 -11.65 15.62
CA LEU A 147 9.33 -13.00 16.18
C LEU A 147 8.50 -13.98 15.34
N GLY A 148 9.02 -15.19 15.14
CA GLY A 148 8.39 -16.24 14.35
C GLY A 148 7.06 -16.68 14.93
N VAL A 149 5.98 -16.05 14.47
CA VAL A 149 4.60 -16.51 14.67
C VAL A 149 4.32 -17.56 13.60
N SER A 150 3.71 -18.69 13.97
CA SER A 150 3.17 -19.63 13.00
C SER A 150 2.02 -18.95 12.25
N VAL A 151 2.11 -18.83 10.94
CA VAL A 151 1.08 -18.20 10.12
C VAL A 151 0.42 -19.24 9.22
N ASP A 152 -0.91 -19.25 9.19
CA ASP A 152 -1.67 -20.06 8.24
C ASP A 152 -1.45 -19.53 6.83
N ILE A 153 -1.11 -20.44 5.92
CA ILE A 153 -0.85 -20.10 4.52
C ILE A 153 -2.18 -20.14 3.77
N ASP A 154 -2.79 -18.97 3.58
CA ASP A 154 -4.10 -18.83 2.94
C ASP A 154 -4.08 -17.90 1.72
N GLU A 155 -2.97 -17.20 1.45
CA GLU A 155 -2.81 -16.33 0.29
C GLU A 155 -1.99 -17.00 -0.82
N VAL A 156 -2.40 -16.77 -2.08
CA VAL A 156 -1.68 -17.25 -3.26
C VAL A 156 -1.34 -16.04 -4.13
N PHE A 157 -0.06 -15.85 -4.44
CA PHE A 157 0.38 -14.78 -5.33
C PHE A 157 0.72 -15.36 -6.69
N ILE A 158 -0.20 -15.21 -7.64
CA ILE A 158 -0.08 -15.73 -9.00
C ILE A 158 0.66 -14.70 -9.84
N ILE A 159 1.83 -15.06 -10.35
CA ILE A 159 2.67 -14.22 -11.18
C ILE A 159 2.62 -14.78 -12.60
N ASN A 160 1.93 -14.08 -13.50
CA ASN A 160 1.82 -14.50 -14.89
C ASN A 160 2.73 -13.66 -15.79
N MET A 161 3.59 -14.35 -16.52
CA MET A 161 4.54 -13.74 -17.46
C MET A 161 4.14 -13.92 -18.92
N THR A 162 3.07 -14.68 -19.19
CA THR A 162 2.68 -15.11 -20.53
C THR A 162 1.39 -14.43 -21.02
N GLY A 163 1.43 -13.88 -22.23
CA GLY A 163 0.30 -13.22 -22.88
C GLY A 163 -0.57 -14.13 -23.74
N THR A 164 -1.44 -13.53 -24.56
CA THR A 164 -2.37 -14.25 -25.44
C THR A 164 -1.70 -15.06 -26.55
N GLY A 165 -0.42 -14.78 -26.85
CA GLY A 165 0.38 -15.53 -27.82
C GLY A 165 0.59 -17.01 -27.46
N ASN A 166 0.45 -17.37 -26.18
CA ASN A 166 0.37 -18.76 -25.73
C ASN A 166 -0.92 -18.96 -24.93
N ALA A 167 -1.97 -19.32 -25.66
CA ALA A 167 -3.31 -19.48 -25.10
C ALA A 167 -3.35 -20.46 -23.91
N GLU A 168 -2.67 -21.60 -24.01
CA GLU A 168 -2.66 -22.62 -22.96
C GLU A 168 -2.16 -22.06 -21.62
N LYS A 169 -1.01 -21.38 -21.63
CA LYS A 169 -0.45 -20.73 -20.43
C LYS A 169 -1.31 -19.57 -19.93
N ALA A 170 -1.88 -18.78 -20.84
CA ALA A 170 -2.78 -17.70 -20.47
C ALA A 170 -4.03 -18.22 -19.72
N TYR A 171 -4.61 -19.34 -20.16
CA TYR A 171 -5.71 -19.99 -19.45
C TYR A 171 -5.30 -20.49 -18.07
N ALA A 172 -4.08 -21.00 -17.91
CA ALA A 172 -3.60 -21.53 -16.63
C ALA A 172 -3.72 -20.50 -15.50
N THR A 173 -3.46 -19.22 -15.77
CA THR A 173 -3.60 -18.13 -14.79
C THR A 173 -4.98 -18.12 -14.13
N PHE A 174 -6.05 -18.08 -14.92
CA PHE A 174 -7.41 -17.97 -14.39
C PHE A 174 -7.97 -19.31 -13.91
N MET A 175 -7.53 -20.43 -14.50
CA MET A 175 -7.91 -21.75 -14.01
C MET A 175 -7.31 -22.03 -12.63
N MET A 176 -6.03 -21.71 -12.42
CA MET A 176 -5.38 -21.86 -11.11
C MET A 176 -5.96 -20.90 -10.07
N THR A 177 -6.39 -19.71 -10.51
CA THR A 177 -7.13 -18.77 -9.65
C THR A 177 -8.44 -19.39 -9.15
N GLU A 178 -9.24 -19.97 -10.05
CA GLU A 178 -10.51 -20.63 -9.72
C GLU A 178 -10.29 -21.84 -8.79
N VAL A 179 -9.26 -22.65 -9.04
CA VAL A 179 -8.88 -23.77 -8.16
C VAL A 179 -8.49 -23.25 -6.78
N ALA A 180 -7.68 -22.20 -6.68
CA ALA A 180 -7.29 -21.60 -5.40
C ALA A 180 -8.51 -21.10 -4.62
N GLN A 181 -9.47 -20.44 -5.26
CA GLN A 181 -10.71 -19.99 -4.62
C GLN A 181 -11.56 -21.16 -4.12
N ASN A 182 -11.69 -22.23 -4.90
CA ASN A 182 -12.40 -23.45 -4.47
C ASN A 182 -11.72 -24.14 -3.29
N MET A 183 -10.40 -24.01 -3.16
CA MET A 183 -9.63 -24.43 -1.99
C MET A 183 -9.73 -23.45 -0.80
N LYS A 184 -10.57 -22.41 -0.90
CA LYS A 184 -10.73 -21.32 0.08
C LYS A 184 -9.45 -20.50 0.31
N LEU A 185 -8.55 -20.49 -0.66
CA LEU A 185 -7.38 -19.61 -0.67
C LEU A 185 -7.77 -18.24 -1.26
N LYS A 186 -6.92 -17.26 -1.01
CA LYS A 186 -7.08 -15.86 -1.43
C LYS A 186 -6.08 -15.54 -2.53
N PRO A 187 -6.38 -15.82 -3.81
CA PRO A 187 -5.46 -15.51 -4.90
C PRO A 187 -5.42 -14.01 -5.19
N THR A 188 -4.23 -13.52 -5.53
CA THR A 188 -3.98 -12.23 -6.18
C THR A 188 -3.15 -12.49 -7.44
N ILE A 189 -3.49 -11.82 -8.54
CA ILE A 189 -2.80 -11.98 -9.82
C ILE A 189 -1.92 -10.76 -10.08
N PHE A 190 -0.69 -10.98 -10.53
CA PHE A 190 0.23 -9.96 -11.01
C PHE A 190 0.68 -10.30 -12.44
N LEU A 191 0.30 -9.44 -13.38
CA LEU A 191 0.60 -9.57 -14.81
C LEU A 191 1.86 -8.78 -15.14
N MET A 192 2.90 -9.45 -15.64
CA MET A 192 4.16 -8.80 -16.01
C MET A 192 4.72 -9.38 -17.31
N PHE A 193 5.73 -8.71 -17.88
CA PHE A 193 6.28 -9.05 -19.19
C PHE A 193 5.15 -9.19 -20.23
N ASP A 194 5.03 -10.36 -20.87
CA ASP A 194 4.01 -10.62 -21.87
C ASP A 194 2.62 -10.80 -21.28
N GLY A 195 2.53 -11.23 -20.02
CA GLY A 195 1.29 -11.33 -19.27
C GLY A 195 0.53 -10.01 -19.15
N ALA A 196 1.23 -8.87 -19.24
CA ALA A 196 0.58 -7.55 -19.26
C ALA A 196 -0.38 -7.35 -20.45
N SER A 197 -0.20 -8.09 -21.56
CA SER A 197 -1.15 -8.08 -22.67
C SER A 197 -2.55 -8.57 -22.26
N LEU A 198 -2.65 -9.46 -21.26
CA LEU A 198 -3.95 -9.94 -20.76
C LEU A 198 -4.77 -8.84 -20.10
N ALA A 199 -4.12 -7.76 -19.66
CA ALA A 199 -4.79 -6.61 -19.06
C ALA A 199 -5.44 -5.67 -20.09
N LEU A 200 -5.09 -5.78 -21.37
CA LEU A 200 -5.65 -4.94 -22.42
C LEU A 200 -7.11 -5.31 -22.67
N LYS A 201 -7.99 -4.31 -22.62
CA LYS A 201 -9.44 -4.49 -22.82
C LYS A 201 -9.73 -5.16 -24.17
N GLY A 202 -10.43 -6.28 -24.12
CA GLY A 202 -10.80 -7.07 -25.30
C GLY A 202 -9.69 -7.96 -25.89
N GLU A 203 -8.46 -7.93 -25.37
CA GLU A 203 -7.38 -8.80 -25.85
C GLU A 203 -7.67 -10.27 -25.52
N CYS A 204 -8.10 -10.54 -24.29
CA CYS A 204 -8.50 -11.88 -23.85
C CYS A 204 -9.75 -12.42 -24.59
N ASP A 205 -10.58 -11.57 -25.19
CA ASP A 205 -11.78 -12.00 -25.93
C ASP A 205 -11.47 -12.64 -27.29
N LYS A 206 -10.24 -12.45 -27.79
CA LYS A 206 -9.70 -13.04 -29.01
C LYS A 206 -9.31 -14.52 -28.83
N VAL A 207 -9.17 -14.97 -27.57
CA VAL A 207 -8.64 -16.29 -27.25
C VAL A 207 -9.76 -17.22 -26.77
N LYS A 208 -9.94 -18.35 -27.45
CA LYS A 208 -10.94 -19.38 -27.11
C LYS A 208 -10.31 -20.78 -27.10
N HIS A 209 -10.36 -21.43 -25.94
CA HIS A 209 -10.01 -22.86 -25.84
C HIS A 209 -11.18 -23.72 -26.32
N PRO A 210 -10.94 -24.90 -26.94
CA PRO A 210 -12.02 -25.80 -27.35
C PRO A 210 -12.93 -26.25 -26.20
N ALA A 211 -12.35 -26.50 -25.03
CA ALA A 211 -13.05 -27.06 -23.87
C ALA A 211 -13.51 -26.03 -22.82
N PHE A 212 -13.04 -24.78 -22.87
CA PHE A 212 -13.30 -23.77 -21.82
C PHE A 212 -13.97 -22.53 -22.39
N PRO A 213 -14.66 -21.71 -21.56
CA PRO A 213 -15.14 -20.36 -21.95
C PRO A 213 -14.03 -19.50 -22.57
N LYS A 214 -14.38 -18.34 -23.15
CA LYS A 214 -13.32 -17.44 -23.65
C LYS A 214 -12.43 -16.99 -22.48
N LEU A 215 -11.18 -16.67 -22.80
CA LEU A 215 -10.23 -16.22 -21.80
C LEU A 215 -10.73 -14.94 -21.11
N GLY A 216 -11.34 -14.02 -21.87
CA GLY A 216 -11.95 -12.82 -21.32
C GLY A 216 -13.08 -13.09 -20.32
N ASP A 217 -13.86 -14.15 -20.52
CA ASP A 217 -14.91 -14.53 -19.57
C ASP A 217 -14.31 -15.02 -18.25
N LYS A 218 -13.21 -15.76 -18.31
CA LYS A 218 -12.47 -16.22 -17.13
C LYS A 218 -11.79 -15.05 -16.39
N LEU A 219 -11.19 -14.10 -17.11
CA LEU A 219 -10.65 -12.86 -16.55
C LEU A 219 -11.73 -12.08 -15.77
N ARG A 220 -12.86 -11.81 -16.43
CA ARG A 220 -13.96 -11.06 -15.80
C ARG A 220 -14.62 -11.82 -14.65
N ALA A 221 -14.68 -13.16 -14.72
CA ALA A 221 -15.14 -13.97 -13.60
C ALA A 221 -14.23 -13.82 -12.37
N ALA A 222 -12.91 -13.84 -12.55
CA ALA A 222 -11.95 -13.61 -11.48
C ALA A 222 -12.15 -12.23 -10.84
N LEU A 223 -12.22 -11.16 -11.65
CA LEU A 223 -12.49 -9.80 -11.17
C LEU A 223 -13.83 -9.72 -10.40
N LYS A 224 -14.91 -10.28 -10.95
CA LYS A 224 -16.25 -10.28 -10.33
C LYS A 224 -16.27 -11.04 -8.99
N SER A 225 -15.42 -12.05 -8.83
CA SER A 225 -15.26 -12.80 -7.59
C SER A 225 -14.39 -12.11 -6.53
N GLY A 226 -13.90 -10.89 -6.81
CA GLY A 226 -13.10 -10.08 -5.89
C GLY A 226 -11.60 -10.37 -5.93
N VAL A 227 -11.12 -11.11 -6.93
CA VAL A 227 -9.68 -11.32 -7.13
C VAL A 227 -9.04 -10.01 -7.56
N LYS A 228 -8.03 -9.57 -6.81
CA LYS A 228 -7.22 -8.42 -7.19
C LYS A 228 -6.29 -8.81 -8.34
N ILE A 229 -6.31 -8.01 -9.39
CA ILE A 229 -5.44 -8.19 -10.56
C ILE A 229 -4.63 -6.91 -10.75
N TYR A 230 -3.32 -7.08 -10.70
CA TYR A 230 -2.36 -6.02 -10.97
C TYR A 230 -1.69 -6.22 -12.32
N VAL A 231 -1.34 -5.12 -12.98
CA VAL A 231 -0.45 -5.13 -14.14
C VAL A 231 0.80 -4.30 -13.84
N CYS A 232 1.97 -4.84 -14.17
CA CYS A 232 3.26 -4.19 -13.99
C CYS A 232 3.31 -2.86 -14.76
N GLU A 233 3.56 -1.74 -14.08
CA GLU A 233 3.65 -0.39 -14.68
C GLU A 233 4.55 -0.36 -15.93
N MET A 234 5.83 -0.72 -15.78
CA MET A 234 6.77 -0.71 -16.89
C MET A 234 6.38 -1.67 -18.01
N SER A 235 5.85 -2.86 -17.69
CA SER A 235 5.41 -3.80 -18.73
C SER A 235 4.18 -3.28 -19.47
N SER A 236 3.32 -2.54 -18.77
CA SER A 236 2.10 -1.97 -19.32
C SER A 236 2.40 -0.83 -20.31
N GLU A 237 3.34 0.05 -19.95
CA GLU A 237 3.84 1.13 -20.80
C GLU A 237 4.54 0.59 -22.05
N PHE A 238 5.44 -0.38 -21.87
CA PHE A 238 6.18 -0.99 -22.99
C PHE A 238 5.25 -1.62 -24.04
N ARG A 239 4.07 -2.08 -23.61
CA ARG A 239 3.05 -2.71 -24.47
C ARG A 239 1.92 -1.76 -24.86
N GLY A 240 1.90 -0.53 -24.35
CA GLY A 240 0.85 0.45 -24.59
C GLY A 240 -0.54 0.01 -24.11
N VAL A 241 -0.62 -0.80 -23.05
CA VAL A 241 -1.90 -1.27 -22.48
C VAL A 241 -2.42 -0.37 -21.35
N ASP A 242 -1.53 0.45 -20.78
CA ASP A 242 -1.79 1.45 -19.72
C ASP A 242 -3.01 2.35 -20.00
N LYS A 243 -3.30 2.64 -21.27
CA LYS A 243 -4.39 3.54 -21.69
C LYS A 243 -5.75 2.85 -21.84
N LYS A 244 -5.79 1.52 -21.87
CA LYS A 244 -6.99 0.74 -22.23
C LYS A 244 -7.06 -0.56 -21.42
N LEU A 245 -6.93 -0.45 -20.11
CA LEU A 245 -7.05 -1.59 -19.22
C LEU A 245 -8.48 -2.13 -19.18
N GLU A 246 -8.61 -3.44 -18.98
CA GLU A 246 -9.88 -4.05 -18.57
C GLU A 246 -10.31 -3.45 -17.22
N ASP A 247 -11.61 -3.18 -17.08
CA ASP A 247 -12.14 -2.47 -15.92
C ASP A 247 -11.91 -3.32 -14.65
N GLY A 248 -11.27 -2.73 -13.63
CA GLY A 248 -10.96 -3.40 -12.37
C GLY A 248 -9.52 -3.93 -12.24
N ILE A 249 -8.70 -3.82 -13.30
CA ILE A 249 -7.25 -4.07 -13.21
C ILE A 249 -6.53 -2.80 -12.77
N GLU A 250 -5.63 -2.93 -11.80
CA GLU A 250 -4.84 -1.82 -11.26
C GLU A 250 -3.39 -1.87 -11.77
N ILE A 251 -2.81 -0.72 -12.07
CA ILE A 251 -1.36 -0.63 -12.35
C ILE A 251 -0.60 -0.69 -11.03
N ALA A 252 0.46 -1.49 -10.99
CA ALA A 252 1.36 -1.58 -9.86
C ALA A 252 2.81 -1.87 -10.29
N GLY A 253 3.76 -1.48 -9.45
CA GLY A 253 5.18 -1.52 -9.70
C GLY A 253 5.90 -2.52 -8.80
N ALA A 254 7.23 -2.43 -8.82
CA ALA A 254 8.10 -3.33 -8.07
C ALA A 254 7.81 -3.36 -6.55
N PRO A 255 7.49 -2.25 -5.86
CA PRO A 255 7.19 -2.31 -4.43
C PRO A 255 5.96 -3.16 -4.10
N THR A 256 4.86 -3.00 -4.83
CA THR A 256 3.65 -3.81 -4.64
C THR A 256 3.94 -5.28 -4.91
N PHE A 257 4.73 -5.59 -5.93
CA PHE A 257 5.17 -6.96 -6.23
C PHE A 257 5.96 -7.58 -5.07
N PHE A 258 6.99 -6.90 -4.57
CA PHE A 258 7.81 -7.40 -3.46
C PHE A 258 7.04 -7.47 -2.14
N ARG A 259 6.06 -6.59 -1.92
CA ARG A 259 5.19 -6.65 -0.76
C ARG A 259 4.44 -7.98 -0.70
N PHE A 260 3.86 -8.43 -1.82
CA PHE A 260 3.17 -9.73 -1.86
C PHE A 260 4.14 -10.91 -1.69
N LEU A 261 5.35 -10.84 -2.27
CA LEU A 261 6.37 -11.87 -2.08
C LEU A 261 6.89 -11.95 -0.64
N SER A 262 6.89 -10.83 0.08
CA SER A 262 7.42 -10.75 1.44
C SER A 262 6.38 -11.13 2.50
N LYS A 263 5.11 -11.32 2.12
CA LYS A 263 4.06 -11.73 3.05
C LYS A 263 4.33 -13.14 3.61
N PRO A 264 4.37 -13.33 4.93
CA PRO A 264 4.60 -14.66 5.53
C PRO A 264 3.54 -15.72 5.15
N ASN A 265 2.29 -15.30 4.91
CA ASN A 265 1.15 -16.18 4.58
C ASN A 265 0.91 -16.37 3.07
N ALA A 266 1.68 -15.71 2.20
CA ALA A 266 1.49 -15.80 0.76
C ALA A 266 2.45 -16.81 0.11
N ARG A 267 1.97 -17.60 -0.85
CA ARG A 267 2.81 -18.48 -1.67
C ARG A 267 2.85 -18.03 -3.11
N PRO A 268 4.04 -17.80 -3.70
CA PRO A 268 4.14 -17.44 -5.09
C PRO A 268 3.91 -18.65 -6.00
N VAL A 269 3.17 -18.43 -7.08
CA VAL A 269 2.95 -19.40 -8.16
C VAL A 269 3.29 -18.71 -9.48
N TRP A 270 4.29 -19.23 -10.20
CA TRP A 270 4.75 -18.67 -11.46
C TRP A 270 4.09 -19.40 -12.64
N LEU A 271 3.45 -18.64 -13.53
CA LEU A 271 2.73 -19.13 -14.71
C LEU A 271 3.17 -18.43 -16.01
#